data_AF-A0A068UN66-F1
#
_entry.id   AF-A0A068UN66-F1
#
_cell.length_a   1.000
_cell.length_b   1.000
_cell.length_c   1.000
_cell.angle_alpha   90.00
_cell.angle_beta   90.00
_cell.angle_gamma   90.00
#
_symmetry.space_group_name_H-M   'P 1'
#
loop_
_entity.id
_entity.type
_entity.pdbx_description
1 polymer ?
#
loop_
_entity_poly.entity_id
_entity_poly.type
_entity_poly.pdbx_seq_one_letter_code
_entity_poly.pdbx_strand_id
1 'polypeptide(L)'
;MERKLTEAAQSGDINILYELLRLDPTLLDKFDKPSFLDTPLHTAAAAGSTHFALEVLSLKPSLGIKLNPDGYTPLDLALQNRRFQTVKRLIQQDPELIRGKGRERYTPLHHVAEVGTADLLADFLVACPKSIQDLTIRGETAVHIAVRKTKLEALQVLLGWLQRTNNEQILNRKDDNGDTVLHVAASKNQLEASVFPFFIFKDFSCVFAA
;
A
#
# COMPACT_ATOMS: atom_id res chain seq x y z
N MET A 1 -13.72 8.98 27.02
CA MET A 1 -12.35 8.42 26.95
C MET A 1 -11.88 8.34 25.51
N GLU A 2 -12.66 7.71 24.63
CA GLU A 2 -12.37 7.61 23.18
C GLU A 2 -12.11 8.96 22.51
N ARG A 3 -12.96 9.98 22.70
CA ARG A 3 -12.72 11.32 22.16
C ARG A 3 -11.35 11.90 22.53
N LYS A 4 -10.92 11.76 23.80
CA LYS A 4 -9.61 12.23 24.26
C LYS A 4 -8.47 11.44 23.62
N LEU A 5 -8.65 10.14 23.41
CA LEU A 5 -7.68 9.29 22.71
C LEU A 5 -7.55 9.69 21.24
N THR A 6 -8.66 10.00 20.57
CA THR A 6 -8.67 10.54 19.20
C THR A 6 -7.97 11.90 19.12
N GLU A 7 -8.25 12.82 20.05
CA GLU A 7 -7.58 14.12 20.13
C GLU A 7 -6.07 13.96 20.35
N ALA A 8 -5.65 13.06 21.26
CA ALA A 8 -4.25 12.73 21.50
C ALA A 8 -3.58 12.11 20.27
N ALA A 9 -4.27 11.21 19.56
CA ALA A 9 -3.78 10.62 18.32
C ALA A 9 -3.58 11.67 17.23
N GLN A 10 -4.52 12.60 17.11
CA GLN A 10 -4.46 13.68 16.14
C GLN A 10 -3.31 14.66 16.44
N SER A 11 -3.11 15.05 17.71
CA SER A 11 -2.02 15.95 18.11
C SER A 11 -0.66 15.26 18.25
N GLY A 12 -0.65 13.92 18.36
CA GLY A 12 0.54 13.12 18.60
C GLY A 12 1.01 13.09 20.06
N ASP A 13 0.12 13.36 21.01
CA ASP A 13 0.44 13.42 22.44
C ASP A 13 0.50 12.02 23.08
N ILE A 14 1.72 11.49 23.20
CA ILE A 14 1.98 10.18 23.82
C ILE A 14 1.73 10.20 25.33
N ASN A 15 1.86 11.35 26.01
CA ASN A 15 1.62 11.41 27.45
C ASN A 15 0.14 11.17 27.76
N ILE A 16 -0.76 11.78 27.00
CA ILE A 16 -2.20 11.53 27.13
C ILE A 16 -2.53 10.07 26.83
N LEU A 17 -1.89 9.44 25.82
CA LEU A 17 -2.06 8.00 25.58
C LEU A 17 -1.75 7.18 26.84
N TYR A 18 -0.61 7.42 27.49
CA TYR A 18 -0.23 6.70 28.70
C TYR A 18 -1.08 7.04 29.93
N GLU A 19 -1.56 8.28 30.07
CA GLU A 19 -2.53 8.63 31.10
C GLU A 19 -3.83 7.83 30.94
N LEU A 20 -4.33 7.74 29.71
CA LEU A 20 -5.53 6.99 29.39
C LEU A 20 -5.34 5.47 29.61
N LEU A 21 -4.18 4.92 29.25
CA LEU A 21 -3.85 3.51 29.49
C LEU A 21 -3.70 3.17 30.98
N ARG A 22 -3.25 4.10 31.82
CA ARG A 22 -3.23 3.89 33.28
C ARG A 22 -4.64 3.80 33.86
N LEU A 23 -5.57 4.60 33.32
CA LEU A 23 -6.97 4.58 33.74
C LEU A 23 -7.70 3.32 33.24
N ASP A 24 -7.37 2.86 32.04
CA ASP A 24 -7.91 1.65 31.44
C ASP A 24 -6.84 0.89 30.64
N PRO A 25 -6.18 -0.11 31.24
CA PRO A 25 -5.16 -0.90 30.56
C PRO A 25 -5.66 -1.68 29.34
N THR A 26 -6.98 -1.91 29.23
CA THR A 26 -7.59 -2.65 28.11
C THR A 26 -8.08 -1.74 26.98
N LEU A 27 -7.79 -0.43 27.06
CA LEU A 27 -8.34 0.57 26.16
C LEU A 27 -8.11 0.25 24.67
N LEU A 28 -6.90 -0.21 24.30
CA LEU A 28 -6.58 -0.54 22.91
C LEU A 28 -7.24 -1.86 22.45
N ASP A 29 -7.50 -2.81 23.35
CA ASP A 29 -8.14 -4.09 23.02
C ASP A 29 -9.61 -3.91 22.59
N LYS A 30 -10.23 -2.81 22.99
CA LYS A 30 -11.60 -2.47 22.61
C LYS A 30 -11.75 -2.26 21.09
N PHE A 31 -10.67 -1.87 20.41
CA PHE A 31 -10.65 -1.66 18.96
C PHE A 31 -10.46 -2.96 18.15
N ASP A 32 -10.14 -4.09 18.79
CA ASP A 32 -10.05 -5.38 18.09
C ASP A 32 -11.42 -5.99 17.79
N LYS A 33 -12.42 -5.73 18.65
CA LYS A 33 -13.76 -6.33 18.54
C LYS A 33 -14.56 -5.87 17.30
N PRO A 34 -14.66 -4.57 16.99
CA PRO A 34 -15.39 -4.15 15.80
C PRO A 34 -14.62 -4.48 14.52
N SER A 35 -15.37 -4.87 13.48
CA SER A 35 -14.82 -5.18 12.16
C SER A 35 -14.40 -3.92 11.39
N PHE A 36 -15.17 -2.84 11.53
CA PHE A 36 -14.94 -1.55 10.88
C PHE A 36 -15.10 -0.41 11.90
N LEU A 37 -14.00 0.21 12.31
CA LEU A 37 -13.98 1.32 13.27
C LEU A 37 -12.72 2.16 13.08
N ASP A 38 -12.83 3.48 13.19
CA ASP A 38 -11.67 4.36 13.28
C ASP A 38 -10.90 4.10 14.58
N THR A 39 -9.60 3.82 14.44
CA THR A 39 -8.71 3.49 15.54
C THR A 39 -7.84 4.71 15.82
N PRO A 40 -7.22 4.82 17.01
CA PRO A 40 -6.23 5.86 17.26
C PRO A 40 -5.09 5.83 16.23
N LEU A 41 -4.75 4.64 15.70
CA LEU A 41 -3.75 4.50 14.66
C LEU A 41 -4.21 5.07 13.31
N HIS A 42 -5.49 4.90 12.93
CA HIS A 42 -6.08 5.57 11.75
C HIS A 42 -5.94 7.09 11.86
N THR A 43 -6.36 7.66 13.00
CA THR A 43 -6.29 9.11 13.23
C THR A 43 -4.86 9.63 13.21
N ALA A 44 -3.93 8.98 13.92
CA ALA A 44 -2.53 9.40 13.98
C ALA A 44 -1.85 9.30 12.60
N ALA A 45 -2.11 8.22 11.85
CA ALA A 45 -1.56 8.02 10.51
C ALA A 45 -2.07 9.09 9.52
N ALA A 46 -3.38 9.38 9.55
CA ALA A 46 -3.98 10.43 8.73
C ALA A 46 -3.42 11.84 9.07
N ALA A 47 -3.22 12.13 10.35
CA ALA A 47 -2.69 13.40 10.84
C ALA A 47 -1.18 13.56 10.57
N GLY A 48 -0.45 12.46 10.41
CA GLY A 48 1.02 12.47 10.30
C GLY A 48 1.74 12.45 11.66
N SER A 49 1.03 12.10 12.72
CA SER A 49 1.51 12.00 14.11
C SER A 49 2.39 10.76 14.29
N THR A 50 3.57 10.80 13.67
CA THR A 50 4.42 9.62 13.43
C THR A 50 4.83 8.89 14.70
N HIS A 51 5.28 9.61 15.73
CA HIS A 51 5.71 8.98 16.99
C HIS A 51 4.54 8.31 17.71
N PHE A 52 3.38 8.96 17.74
CA PHE A 52 2.17 8.38 18.32
C PHE A 52 1.72 7.13 17.55
N ALA A 53 1.75 7.18 16.21
CA ALA A 53 1.40 6.05 15.37
C ALA A 53 2.33 4.84 15.63
N LEU A 54 3.64 5.08 15.72
CA LEU A 54 4.62 4.04 16.07
C LEU A 54 4.39 3.47 17.47
N GLU A 55 4.07 4.33 18.43
CA GLU A 55 3.81 3.91 19.81
C GLU A 55 2.58 3.00 19.90
N VAL A 56 1.46 3.41 19.29
CA VAL A 56 0.23 2.60 19.24
C VAL A 56 0.46 1.29 18.49
N LEU A 57 1.19 1.30 17.37
CA LEU A 57 1.52 0.09 16.63
C LEU A 57 2.40 -0.87 17.44
N SER A 58 3.36 -0.34 18.22
CA SER A 58 4.21 -1.13 19.12
C SER A 58 3.40 -1.79 20.24
N LEU A 59 2.48 -1.03 20.86
CA LEU A 59 1.62 -1.53 21.93
C LEU A 59 0.56 -2.51 21.42
N LYS A 60 0.05 -2.30 20.20
CA LYS A 60 -1.04 -3.07 19.62
C LYS A 60 -0.91 -3.26 18.09
N PRO A 61 -0.06 -4.22 17.64
CA PRO A 61 0.20 -4.45 16.22
C PRO A 61 -1.05 -4.79 15.39
N SER A 62 -2.07 -5.43 15.98
CA SER A 62 -3.31 -5.80 15.28
C SER A 62 -4.05 -4.59 14.69
N LEU A 63 -3.86 -3.38 15.24
CA LEU A 63 -4.47 -2.16 14.72
C LEU A 63 -3.85 -1.70 13.39
N GLY A 64 -2.63 -2.16 13.06
CA GLY A 64 -1.93 -1.78 11.84
C GLY A 64 -2.63 -2.20 10.55
N ILE A 65 -3.46 -3.25 10.61
CA ILE A 65 -4.21 -3.78 9.46
C ILE A 65 -5.73 -3.64 9.62
N LYS A 66 -6.20 -3.00 10.70
CA LYS A 66 -7.64 -2.75 10.89
C LYS A 66 -8.16 -1.84 9.79
N LEU A 67 -9.42 -2.03 9.42
CA LEU A 67 -10.09 -1.22 8.43
C LEU A 67 -11.00 -0.21 9.12
N ASN A 68 -10.95 1.04 8.66
CA ASN A 68 -11.94 2.04 9.02
C ASN A 68 -13.27 1.80 8.26
N PRO A 69 -14.35 2.56 8.52
CA PRO A 69 -15.64 2.40 7.83
C PRO A 69 -15.58 2.54 6.30
N ASP A 70 -14.60 3.27 5.76
CA ASP A 70 -14.38 3.41 4.31
C ASP A 70 -13.60 2.23 3.71
N GLY A 71 -13.08 1.34 4.56
CA GLY A 71 -12.30 0.17 4.19
C GLY A 71 -10.81 0.44 3.99
N TYR A 72 -10.26 1.49 4.60
CA TYR A 72 -8.84 1.84 4.53
C TYR A 72 -8.09 1.38 5.79
N THR A 73 -6.85 0.94 5.60
CA THR A 73 -5.91 0.72 6.70
C THR A 73 -5.32 2.05 7.19
N PRO A 74 -4.66 2.12 8.36
CA PRO A 74 -3.91 3.31 8.77
C PRO A 74 -2.86 3.73 7.76
N LEU A 75 -2.17 2.76 7.12
CA LEU A 75 -1.15 3.05 6.11
C LEU A 75 -1.76 3.70 4.86
N ASP A 76 -2.95 3.26 4.43
CA ASP A 76 -3.69 3.88 3.33
C ASP A 76 -4.07 5.33 3.63
N LEU A 77 -4.55 5.63 4.84
CA LEU A 77 -4.89 7.00 5.23
C LEU A 77 -3.67 7.91 5.27
N ALA A 78 -2.51 7.40 5.72
CA ALA A 78 -1.25 8.14 5.65
C ALA A 78 -0.84 8.42 4.19
N LEU A 79 -1.04 7.47 3.28
CA LEU A 79 -0.78 7.64 1.84
C LEU A 79 -1.70 8.68 1.20
N GLN A 80 -3.01 8.58 1.45
CA GLN A 80 -4.01 9.53 0.93
C GLN A 80 -3.73 10.96 1.37
N ASN A 81 -3.33 11.14 2.63
CA ASN A 81 -2.98 12.44 3.21
C ASN A 81 -1.52 12.86 2.98
N ARG A 82 -0.78 12.14 2.12
CA ARG A 82 0.63 12.42 1.76
C ARG A 82 1.56 12.52 2.96
N ARG A 83 1.29 11.77 4.04
CA ARG A 83 2.11 11.69 5.26
C ARG A 83 3.28 10.74 5.05
N PHE A 84 4.10 10.98 4.02
CA PHE A 84 5.12 10.03 3.57
C PHE A 84 6.18 9.70 4.63
N GLN A 85 6.52 10.62 5.53
CA GLN A 85 7.42 10.32 6.64
C GLN A 85 6.80 9.29 7.61
N THR A 86 5.51 9.45 7.92
CA THR A 86 4.75 8.47 8.72
C THR A 86 4.69 7.13 8.02
N VAL A 87 4.40 7.11 6.72
CA VAL A 87 4.40 5.88 5.89
C VAL A 87 5.75 5.17 5.98
N LYS A 88 6.86 5.87 5.69
CA LYS A 88 8.21 5.29 5.72
C LYS A 88 8.54 4.71 7.09
N ARG A 89 8.18 5.41 8.18
CA ARG A 89 8.43 4.94 9.54
C ARG A 89 7.57 3.73 9.91
N LEU A 90 6.30 3.69 9.50
CA LEU A 90 5.43 2.54 9.74
C LEU A 90 5.90 1.28 9.01
N ILE A 91 6.29 1.37 7.74
CA ILE A 91 6.81 0.20 6.99
C ILE A 91 8.20 -0.25 7.47
N GLN A 92 8.99 0.64 8.07
CA GLN A 92 10.25 0.28 8.73
C GLN A 92 10.00 -0.50 10.03
N GLN A 93 8.92 -0.17 10.74
CA GLN A 93 8.52 -0.87 11.97
C GLN A 93 7.90 -2.24 11.66
N ASP A 94 7.01 -2.29 10.68
CA ASP A 94 6.37 -3.53 10.23
C ASP A 94 6.18 -3.51 8.69
N PRO A 95 7.05 -4.18 7.93
CA PRO A 95 6.94 -4.26 6.47
C PRO A 95 5.69 -5.01 5.98
N GLU A 96 5.09 -5.89 6.78
CA GLU A 96 3.91 -6.67 6.36
C GLU A 96 2.66 -5.79 6.24
N LEU A 97 2.67 -4.58 6.81
CA LEU A 97 1.61 -3.57 6.60
C LEU A 97 1.40 -3.26 5.12
N ILE A 98 2.44 -3.38 4.27
CA ILE A 98 2.36 -3.15 2.81
C ILE A 98 1.39 -4.15 2.14
N ARG A 99 1.22 -5.33 2.73
CA ARG A 99 0.33 -6.40 2.24
C ARG A 99 -1.06 -6.34 2.87
N GLY A 100 -1.32 -5.36 3.74
CA GLY A 100 -2.64 -5.10 4.33
C GLY A 100 -3.69 -4.89 3.23
N LYS A 101 -4.77 -5.66 3.27
CA LYS A 101 -5.83 -5.62 2.26
C LYS A 101 -6.95 -4.71 2.73
N GLY A 102 -7.05 -3.54 2.11
CA GLY A 102 -8.19 -2.64 2.26
C GLY A 102 -9.42 -3.10 1.47
N ARG A 103 -10.32 -2.15 1.22
CA ARG A 103 -11.49 -2.30 0.35
C ARG A 103 -11.10 -2.90 -0.99
N GLU A 104 -11.89 -3.85 -1.49
CA GLU A 104 -11.63 -4.53 -2.77
C GLU A 104 -10.25 -5.23 -2.83
N ARG A 105 -9.70 -5.61 -1.67
CA ARG A 105 -8.35 -6.16 -1.52
C ARG A 105 -7.25 -5.25 -2.07
N TYR A 106 -7.51 -3.94 -2.16
CA TYR A 106 -6.52 -2.96 -2.55
C TYR A 106 -5.44 -2.89 -1.48
N THR A 107 -4.18 -3.04 -1.86
CA THR A 107 -3.06 -2.98 -0.92
C THR A 107 -2.36 -1.63 -0.99
N PRO A 108 -1.63 -1.21 0.06
CA PRO A 108 -0.81 -0.01 0.04
C PRO A 108 0.15 0.07 -1.16
N LEU A 109 0.69 -1.05 -1.67
CA LEU A 109 1.50 -1.04 -2.89
C LEU A 109 0.70 -0.57 -4.13
N HIS A 110 -0.55 -1.01 -4.28
CA HIS A 110 -1.44 -0.51 -5.35
C HIS A 110 -1.69 1.00 -5.19
N HIS A 111 -1.91 1.45 -3.96
CA HIS A 111 -2.14 2.86 -3.64
C HIS A 111 -0.93 3.73 -3.98
N VAL A 112 0.29 3.28 -3.64
CA VAL A 112 1.54 3.98 -4.01
C VAL A 112 1.75 3.97 -5.53
N ALA A 113 1.42 2.88 -6.23
CA ALA A 113 1.48 2.83 -7.69
C ALA A 113 0.51 3.82 -8.37
N GLU A 114 -0.57 4.21 -7.69
CA GLU A 114 -1.55 5.18 -8.19
C GLU A 114 -1.21 6.65 -7.84
N VAL A 115 -0.86 6.94 -6.57
CA VAL A 115 -0.73 8.32 -6.06
C VAL A 115 0.62 8.65 -5.43
N GLY A 116 1.50 7.67 -5.26
CA GLY A 116 2.80 7.82 -4.60
C GLY A 116 3.90 8.38 -5.51
N THR A 117 5.09 8.52 -4.93
CA THR A 117 6.32 8.88 -5.67
C THR A 117 7.08 7.62 -6.08
N ALA A 118 7.92 7.73 -7.11
CA ALA A 118 8.80 6.65 -7.55
C ALA A 118 9.69 6.12 -6.40
N ASP A 119 10.24 7.04 -5.58
CA ASP A 119 11.07 6.68 -4.42
C ASP A 119 10.30 5.91 -3.36
N LEU A 120 9.07 6.33 -3.04
CA LEU A 120 8.25 5.64 -2.06
C LEU A 120 7.84 4.24 -2.57
N LEU A 121 7.59 4.11 -3.88
CA LEU A 121 7.31 2.82 -4.49
C LEU A 121 8.53 1.89 -4.41
N ALA A 122 9.73 2.41 -4.66
CA ALA A 122 10.96 1.65 -4.48
C ALA A 122 11.17 1.24 -3.02
N ASP A 123 10.94 2.14 -2.06
CA ASP A 123 11.00 1.84 -0.62
C ASP A 123 10.05 0.67 -0.26
N PHE A 124 8.82 0.67 -0.79
CA PHE A 124 7.85 -0.40 -0.54
C PHE A 124 8.31 -1.75 -1.09
N LEU A 125 8.83 -1.76 -2.31
CA LEU A 125 9.31 -2.98 -2.96
C LEU A 125 10.52 -3.56 -2.25
N VAL A 126 11.43 -2.70 -1.75
CA VAL A 126 12.57 -3.12 -0.92
C VAL A 126 12.11 -3.66 0.43
N ALA A 127 11.19 -2.97 1.11
CA ALA A 127 10.71 -3.36 2.43
C ALA A 127 9.91 -4.68 2.38
N CYS A 128 9.06 -4.87 1.36
CA CYS A 128 8.27 -6.08 1.20
C CYS A 128 8.27 -6.56 -0.27
N PRO A 129 9.30 -7.29 -0.73
CA PRO A 129 9.39 -7.76 -2.12
C PRO A 129 8.22 -8.59 -2.59
N LYS A 130 7.60 -9.36 -1.68
CA LYS A 130 6.45 -10.23 -1.99
C LYS A 130 5.20 -9.43 -2.38
N SER A 131 5.09 -8.16 -1.96
CA SER A 131 3.94 -7.29 -2.27
C SER A 131 3.66 -7.13 -3.76
N ILE A 132 4.68 -7.29 -4.63
CA ILE A 132 4.53 -7.22 -6.08
C ILE A 132 3.56 -8.28 -6.66
N GLN A 133 3.34 -9.38 -5.92
CA GLN A 133 2.45 -10.47 -6.31
C GLN A 133 1.00 -10.26 -5.87
N ASP A 134 0.72 -9.22 -5.08
CA ASP A 134 -0.63 -9.00 -4.56
C ASP A 134 -1.59 -8.56 -5.65
N LEU A 135 -2.83 -9.03 -5.51
CA LEU A 135 -3.91 -8.79 -6.43
C LEU A 135 -5.10 -8.15 -5.71
N THR A 136 -5.69 -7.16 -6.37
CA THR A 136 -7.02 -6.63 -6.02
C THR A 136 -8.08 -7.72 -6.19
N ILE A 137 -9.32 -7.44 -5.78
CA ILE A 137 -10.46 -8.34 -6.02
C ILE A 137 -10.74 -8.54 -7.52
N ARG A 138 -10.33 -7.57 -8.36
CA ARG A 138 -10.46 -7.62 -9.82
C ARG A 138 -9.29 -8.34 -10.51
N GLY A 139 -8.42 -9.02 -9.76
CA GLY A 139 -7.23 -9.66 -10.32
C GLY A 139 -6.13 -8.70 -10.79
N GLU A 140 -6.22 -7.42 -10.47
CA GLU A 140 -5.26 -6.41 -10.93
C GLU A 140 -3.99 -6.44 -10.09
N THR A 141 -2.83 -6.33 -10.74
CA THR A 141 -1.53 -6.11 -10.08
C THR A 141 -1.25 -4.60 -9.93
N ALA A 142 -0.24 -4.23 -9.12
CA ALA A 142 0.24 -2.85 -9.06
C ALA A 142 0.64 -2.28 -10.45
N VAL A 143 1.11 -3.13 -11.37
CA VAL A 143 1.44 -2.73 -12.75
C VAL A 143 0.18 -2.38 -13.54
N HIS A 144 -0.90 -3.17 -13.40
CA HIS A 144 -2.19 -2.84 -14.02
C HIS A 144 -2.69 -1.47 -13.54
N ILE A 145 -2.59 -1.19 -12.24
CA ILE A 145 -2.99 0.09 -11.65
C ILE A 145 -2.15 1.24 -12.23
N ALA A 146 -0.82 1.12 -12.26
CA ALA A 146 0.06 2.16 -12.81
C ALA A 146 -0.28 2.49 -14.27
N VAL A 147 -0.51 1.48 -15.11
CA VAL A 147 -0.93 1.66 -16.51
C VAL A 147 -2.31 2.31 -16.59
N ARG A 148 -3.32 1.77 -15.88
CA ARG A 148 -4.69 2.29 -15.93
C ARG A 148 -4.80 3.74 -15.50
N LYS A 149 -3.91 4.16 -14.59
CA LYS A 149 -3.83 5.50 -14.00
C LYS A 149 -2.78 6.40 -14.66
N THR A 150 -2.19 5.96 -15.78
CA THR A 150 -1.18 6.71 -16.57
C THR A 150 0.02 7.18 -15.74
N LYS A 151 0.52 6.33 -14.83
CA LYS A 151 1.63 6.64 -13.92
C LYS A 151 2.94 6.10 -14.46
N LEU A 152 3.59 6.88 -15.33
CA LEU A 152 4.78 6.46 -16.07
C LEU A 152 5.98 6.17 -15.15
N GLU A 153 6.23 7.01 -14.15
CA GLU A 153 7.34 6.85 -13.23
C GLU A 153 7.15 5.62 -12.35
N ALA A 154 5.92 5.38 -11.86
CA ALA A 154 5.58 4.18 -11.12
C ALA A 154 5.74 2.93 -11.99
N LEU A 155 5.29 2.98 -13.24
CA LEU A 155 5.44 1.91 -14.21
C LEU A 155 6.93 1.57 -14.45
N GLN A 156 7.79 2.58 -14.63
CA GLN A 156 9.24 2.37 -14.80
C GLN A 156 9.87 1.68 -13.59
N VAL A 157 9.54 2.11 -12.36
CA VAL A 157 10.04 1.47 -11.14
C VAL A 157 9.57 0.01 -11.05
N LEU A 158 8.29 -0.26 -11.32
CA LEU A 158 7.72 -1.61 -11.28
C LEU A 158 8.35 -2.52 -12.33
N LEU A 159 8.46 -2.09 -13.59
CA LEU A 159 9.09 -2.89 -14.66
C LEU A 159 10.56 -3.17 -14.37
N GLY A 160 11.31 -2.15 -13.92
CA GLY A 160 12.69 -2.33 -13.50
C GLY A 160 12.83 -3.29 -12.32
N TRP A 161 11.88 -3.29 -11.38
CA TRP A 161 11.84 -4.25 -10.28
C TRP A 161 11.57 -5.68 -10.75
N LEU A 162 10.57 -5.87 -11.63
CA LEU A 162 10.24 -7.18 -12.17
C LEU A 162 11.44 -7.81 -12.89
N GLN A 163 12.13 -7.04 -13.74
CA GLN A 163 13.33 -7.51 -14.43
C GLN A 163 14.48 -7.84 -13.48
N ARG A 164 14.74 -6.99 -12.49
CA ARG A 164 15.82 -7.24 -11.52
C ARG A 164 15.56 -8.45 -10.62
N THR A 165 14.30 -8.85 -10.48
CA THR A 165 13.89 -9.95 -9.58
C THR A 165 13.39 -11.19 -10.31
N ASN A 166 13.50 -11.22 -11.65
CA ASN A 166 13.03 -12.32 -12.51
C ASN A 166 11.54 -12.66 -12.25
N ASN A 167 10.69 -11.63 -12.21
CA ASN A 167 9.25 -11.71 -11.93
C ASN A 167 8.37 -11.24 -13.10
N GLU A 168 8.91 -11.22 -14.33
CA GLU A 168 8.24 -10.75 -15.55
C GLU A 168 6.93 -11.51 -15.84
N GLN A 169 6.77 -12.75 -15.35
CA GLN A 169 5.52 -13.51 -15.45
C GLN A 169 4.31 -12.77 -14.85
N ILE A 170 4.53 -11.80 -13.95
CA ILE A 170 3.48 -10.95 -13.39
C ILE A 170 2.79 -10.11 -14.49
N LEU A 171 3.48 -9.77 -15.58
CA LEU A 171 2.92 -9.04 -16.72
C LEU A 171 1.87 -9.85 -17.49
N ASN A 172 1.93 -11.18 -17.41
CA ASN A 172 1.00 -12.10 -18.06
C ASN A 172 -0.24 -12.42 -17.21
N ARG A 173 -0.31 -11.91 -15.97
CA ARG A 173 -1.51 -12.07 -15.14
C ARG A 173 -2.67 -11.33 -15.80
N LYS A 174 -3.82 -11.99 -15.82
CA LYS A 174 -5.07 -11.45 -16.33
C LYS A 174 -5.90 -10.91 -15.17
N ASP A 175 -6.50 -9.74 -15.37
CA ASP A 175 -7.56 -9.23 -14.51
C ASP A 175 -8.88 -9.98 -14.76
N ASP A 176 -9.94 -9.61 -14.05
CA ASP A 176 -11.25 -10.26 -14.15
C ASP A 176 -11.89 -10.16 -15.55
N ASN A 177 -11.45 -9.21 -16.39
CA ASN A 177 -11.91 -9.09 -17.79
C ASN A 177 -11.10 -10.00 -18.74
N GLY A 178 -10.08 -10.69 -18.22
CA GLY A 178 -9.13 -11.44 -19.03
C GLY A 178 -8.00 -10.59 -19.60
N ASP A 179 -7.91 -9.32 -19.24
CA ASP A 179 -6.93 -8.38 -19.77
C ASP A 179 -5.60 -8.51 -19.02
N THR A 180 -4.51 -8.60 -19.77
CA THR A 180 -3.16 -8.39 -19.22
C THR A 180 -2.81 -6.92 -19.21
N VAL A 181 -1.70 -6.56 -18.56
CA VAL A 181 -1.16 -5.18 -18.56
C VAL A 181 -1.02 -4.62 -19.98
N LEU A 182 -0.65 -5.46 -20.95
CA LEU A 182 -0.49 -5.04 -22.35
C LEU A 182 -1.84 -4.73 -23.01
N HIS A 183 -2.89 -5.49 -22.71
CA HIS A 183 -4.25 -5.20 -23.19
C HIS A 183 -4.74 -3.84 -22.65
N VAL A 184 -4.52 -3.59 -21.34
CA VAL A 184 -4.85 -2.31 -20.71
C VAL A 184 -4.06 -1.16 -21.33
N ALA A 185 -2.76 -1.33 -21.60
CA ALA A 185 -1.93 -0.29 -22.22
C ALA A 185 -2.40 0.05 -23.66
N ALA A 186 -2.72 -0.97 -24.46
CA ALA A 186 -3.21 -0.81 -25.82
C ALA A 186 -4.55 -0.06 -25.86
N SER A 187 -5.50 -0.43 -25.00
CA SER A 187 -6.82 0.23 -24.93
C SER A 187 -6.75 1.70 -24.50
N LYS A 188 -5.74 2.08 -23.70
CA LYS A 188 -5.54 3.46 -23.24
C LYS A 188 -4.83 4.35 -24.25
N ASN A 189 -4.52 3.83 -25.45
CA ASN A 189 -3.69 4.50 -26.45
C ASN A 189 -2.38 5.04 -25.86
N GLN A 190 -1.85 4.36 -24.83
CA GLN A 190 -0.55 4.67 -24.23
C GLN A 190 0.59 4.15 -25.12
N LEU A 191 0.43 4.22 -26.45
CA LEU A 191 1.38 3.74 -27.45
C LEU A 191 2.71 4.52 -27.44
N GLU A 192 2.83 5.60 -26.65
CA GLU A 192 4.12 6.12 -26.18
C GLU A 192 4.75 5.27 -25.05
N ALA A 193 4.40 4.00 -25.00
CA ALA A 193 5.18 2.96 -24.35
C ALA A 193 6.51 2.76 -25.11
N SER A 194 7.40 3.74 -25.08
CA SER A 194 8.83 3.55 -25.36
C SER A 194 9.47 2.56 -24.37
N VAL A 195 8.75 2.19 -23.30
CA VAL A 195 9.19 1.29 -22.23
C VAL A 195 8.86 -0.19 -22.51
N PHE A 196 7.68 -0.53 -23.03
CA PHE A 196 7.27 -1.93 -23.20
C PHE A 196 8.05 -2.73 -24.26
N PRO A 197 8.39 -2.18 -25.46
CA PRO A 197 9.16 -2.91 -26.45
C PRO A 197 10.53 -3.36 -25.92
N PHE A 198 11.18 -2.56 -25.08
CA PHE A 198 12.48 -2.93 -24.49
C PHE A 198 12.41 -4.15 -23.54
N PHE A 199 11.26 -4.41 -22.91
CA PHE A 199 11.06 -5.58 -22.05
C PHE A 199 10.49 -6.79 -22.80
N ILE A 200 9.74 -6.57 -23.89
CA ILE A 200 9.19 -7.66 -24.72
C ILE A 200 10.27 -8.31 -25.59
N PHE A 201 11.25 -7.55 -26.11
CA PHE A 201 12.20 -8.07 -27.10
C PHE A 201 13.32 -8.99 -26.56
N LYS A 202 13.45 -9.21 -25.24
CA LYS A 202 14.43 -10.19 -24.74
C LYS A 202 13.96 -11.66 -24.82
N ASP A 203 12.66 -11.93 -24.86
CA ASP A 203 12.12 -13.30 -24.88
C ASP A 203 11.44 -13.70 -26.20
N PHE A 204 11.26 -12.78 -27.15
CA PHE A 204 10.68 -13.11 -28.47
C PHE A 204 11.66 -13.77 -29.45
N SER A 205 12.90 -14.05 -29.05
CA SER A 205 13.80 -14.93 -29.84
C SER A 205 13.41 -16.41 -29.79
N CYS A 206 12.43 -16.81 -28.96
CA CYS A 206 11.99 -18.22 -28.85
C CYS A 206 10.56 -18.50 -29.32
N VAL A 207 9.79 -17.51 -29.83
CA VAL A 207 8.40 -17.74 -30.31
C VAL A 207 8.29 -17.71 -31.85
N PHE A 208 9.39 -17.49 -32.56
CA PHE A 208 9.44 -17.59 -34.03
C PHE A 208 10.56 -18.50 -34.58
N ALA A 209 11.08 -19.42 -33.77
CA ALA A 209 12.00 -20.44 -34.26
C ALA A 209 11.54 -21.85 -33.84
N ALA A 210 11.10 -22.60 -34.87
CA ALA A 210 10.71 -24.02 -34.93
C ALA A 210 9.21 -24.31 -34.80
#